data_AF-A0A1H0Y9E6-F1
#
_entry.id   AF-A0A1H0Y9E6-F1
#
_cell.length_a   1.000
_cell.length_b   1.000
_cell.length_c   1.000
_cell.angle_alpha   90.00
_cell.angle_beta   90.00
_cell.angle_gamma   90.00
#
_symmetry.space_group_name_H-M   'P 1'
#
loop_
_entity.id
_entity.type
_entity.pdbx_description
1 polymer ?
#
loop_
_entity_poly.entity_id
_entity_poly.type
_entity_poly.pdbx_seq_one_letter_code
_entity_poly.pdbx_strand_id
1 'polypeptide(L)'
;MGENRIYFLFTDTGTYLSRLINYCTKQPLNHVSLAFEPDLQEVYSFGRKKPRNPFIGGFVKEDIRSDFLKNSACAVYSYGLSETDTNKIKEKIEEIELRKSNYKYNFLGLIGVLLQVEINREDALFCSQFVATVLQDVESLEFKKPTCFTTPADIRNHEGLELVYQGTLGNYQESQRDLITQRRLVKGEAQLTKQSFIFLLSKKVKRLVIK
;
A
#
# COMPACT_ATOMS: atom_id res chain seq x y z
N MET A 1 -2.79 17.83 -13.59
CA MET A 1 -3.57 16.69 -13.06
C MET A 1 -2.65 15.93 -12.14
N GLY A 2 -3.05 15.68 -10.89
CA GLY A 2 -2.21 14.92 -9.95
C GLY A 2 -2.05 13.49 -10.45
N GLU A 3 -0.85 12.95 -10.35
CA GLU A 3 -0.59 11.54 -10.68
C GLU A 3 -1.25 10.68 -9.60
N ASN A 4 -2.44 10.12 -9.88
CA ASN A 4 -3.03 9.12 -8.99
C ASN A 4 -2.18 7.86 -9.08
N ARG A 5 -1.64 7.43 -7.95
CA ARG A 5 -0.78 6.25 -7.87
C ARG A 5 -1.33 5.30 -6.84
N ILE A 6 -1.23 4.02 -7.15
CA ILE A 6 -1.41 2.95 -6.18
C ILE A 6 -0.04 2.40 -5.79
N TYR A 7 0.10 2.02 -4.53
CA TYR A 7 1.34 1.52 -3.97
C TYR A 7 1.17 0.08 -3.51
N PHE A 8 2.15 -0.75 -3.84
CA PHE A 8 2.21 -2.15 -3.45
C PHE A 8 3.35 -2.31 -2.45
N LEU A 9 2.99 -2.68 -1.23
CA LEU A 9 3.95 -3.00 -0.19
C LEU A 9 4.16 -4.52 -0.16
N PHE A 10 5.35 -4.95 -0.53
CA PHE A 10 5.78 -6.33 -0.38
C PHE A 10 6.62 -6.48 0.88
N THR A 11 6.30 -7.42 1.77
CA THR A 11 7.04 -7.67 3.02
C THR A 11 7.30 -9.15 3.22
N ASP A 12 8.36 -9.46 3.97
CA ASP A 12 8.51 -10.78 4.58
C ASP A 12 8.00 -10.72 6.02
N THR A 13 6.83 -11.32 6.27
CA THR A 13 6.20 -11.29 7.60
C THR A 13 6.76 -12.35 8.55
N GLY A 14 7.72 -13.19 8.12
CA GLY A 14 8.47 -14.11 8.98
C GLY A 14 7.64 -15.18 9.70
N THR A 15 6.36 -15.31 9.40
CA THR A 15 5.43 -16.23 10.07
C THR A 15 5.57 -17.69 9.61
N TYR A 16 5.09 -18.65 10.41
CA TYR A 16 5.12 -20.09 10.07
C TYR A 16 4.43 -20.44 8.73
N LEU A 17 3.39 -19.69 8.34
CA LEU A 17 2.72 -19.88 7.05
C LEU A 17 3.56 -19.36 5.90
N SER A 18 4.15 -18.17 6.05
CA SER A 18 5.16 -17.66 5.13
C SER A 18 6.37 -18.59 5.03
N ARG A 19 6.75 -19.30 6.09
CA ARG A 19 7.81 -20.33 6.02
C ARG A 19 7.39 -21.57 5.24
N LEU A 20 6.14 -22.03 5.38
CA LEU A 20 5.61 -23.16 4.60
C LEU A 20 5.45 -22.81 3.12
N ILE A 21 4.92 -21.63 2.82
CA ILE A 21 4.84 -21.10 1.44
C ILE A 21 6.25 -20.83 0.91
N ASN A 22 7.17 -20.24 1.68
CA ASN A 22 8.56 -19.99 1.27
C ASN A 22 9.32 -21.27 0.97
N TYR A 23 9.09 -22.35 1.73
CA TYR A 23 9.71 -23.63 1.46
C TYR A 23 9.34 -24.16 0.07
N CYS A 24 8.09 -23.95 -0.34
CA CYS A 24 7.59 -24.42 -1.63
C CYS A 24 7.81 -23.44 -2.79
N THR A 25 7.72 -22.12 -2.54
CA THR A 25 7.82 -21.07 -3.58
C THR A 25 9.21 -20.47 -3.72
N LYS A 26 10.08 -20.58 -2.69
CA LYS A 26 11.45 -20.03 -2.62
C LYS A 26 11.58 -18.53 -2.97
N GLN A 27 10.50 -17.76 -2.92
CA GLN A 27 10.51 -16.34 -3.27
C GLN A 27 10.47 -15.45 -2.01
N PRO A 28 11.40 -14.50 -1.83
CA PRO A 28 11.33 -13.52 -0.74
C PRO A 28 10.16 -12.53 -0.96
N LEU A 29 9.73 -11.88 0.12
CA LEU A 29 8.63 -10.90 0.13
C LEU A 29 7.28 -11.51 -0.32
N ASN A 30 6.85 -12.52 0.43
CA ASN A 30 5.68 -13.36 0.16
C ASN A 30 4.35 -12.75 0.60
N HIS A 31 4.38 -11.57 1.20
CA HIS A 31 3.19 -10.84 1.58
C HIS A 31 3.08 -9.58 0.73
N VAL A 32 1.86 -9.26 0.29
CA VAL A 32 1.57 -8.07 -0.50
C VAL A 32 0.37 -7.35 0.09
N SER A 33 0.48 -6.03 0.16
CA SER A 33 -0.55 -5.12 0.65
C SER A 33 -0.68 -3.92 -0.29
N LEU A 34 -1.83 -3.26 -0.27
CA LEU A 34 -2.16 -2.13 -1.13
C LEU A 34 -2.28 -0.84 -0.33
N ALA A 35 -1.84 0.27 -0.89
CA ALA A 35 -2.03 1.60 -0.34
C ALA A 35 -2.26 2.62 -1.47
N PHE A 36 -2.88 3.75 -1.15
CA PHE A 36 -3.12 4.84 -2.12
C PHE A 36 -2.19 6.03 -1.90
N GLU A 37 -1.40 6.02 -0.84
CA GLU A 37 -0.50 7.11 -0.47
C GLU A 37 0.94 6.60 -0.31
N PRO A 38 1.96 7.36 -0.75
CA PRO A 38 3.35 6.94 -0.67
C PRO A 38 3.85 6.74 0.77
N ASP A 39 3.27 7.45 1.73
CA ASP A 39 3.64 7.34 3.14
C ASP A 39 3.00 6.12 3.85
N LEU A 40 2.22 5.33 3.11
CA LEU A 40 1.57 4.11 3.58
C LEU A 40 0.80 4.36 4.90
N GLN A 41 0.06 5.47 4.97
CA GLN A 41 -0.82 5.76 6.11
C GLN A 41 -1.85 4.67 6.32
N GLU A 42 -2.56 4.30 5.25
CA GLU A 42 -3.51 3.20 5.24
C GLU A 42 -3.03 2.12 4.29
N VAL A 43 -2.86 0.91 4.83
CA VAL A 43 -2.38 -0.26 4.09
C VAL A 43 -3.42 -1.37 4.21
N TYR A 44 -3.99 -1.77 3.08
CA TYR A 44 -5.06 -2.74 2.96
C TYR A 44 -4.48 -4.11 2.61
N SER A 45 -4.88 -5.15 3.34
CA SER A 45 -4.44 -6.51 3.05
C SER A 45 -5.42 -7.57 3.54
N PHE A 46 -5.16 -8.81 3.15
CA PHE A 46 -5.73 -10.00 3.78
C PHE A 46 -4.65 -10.70 4.58
N GLY A 47 -4.86 -10.78 5.88
CA GLY A 47 -3.86 -11.27 6.81
C GLY A 47 -4.46 -11.76 8.10
N ARG A 48 -3.60 -11.94 9.10
CA ARG A 48 -4.02 -12.37 10.43
C ARG A 48 -4.68 -11.20 11.15
N LYS A 49 -5.88 -11.41 11.70
CA LYS A 49 -6.52 -10.44 12.60
C LYS A 49 -5.88 -10.46 13.99
N LYS A 50 -5.26 -11.58 14.37
CA LYS A 50 -4.49 -11.73 15.61
C LYS A 50 -3.10 -12.27 15.28
N PRO A 51 -2.00 -11.52 15.54
CA PRO A 51 -0.64 -11.97 15.18
C PRO A 51 -0.27 -13.37 15.70
N ARG A 52 -0.75 -13.71 16.91
CA ARG A 52 -0.49 -14.99 17.59
C ARG A 52 -1.35 -16.16 17.12
N ASN A 53 -2.45 -15.94 16.39
CA ASN A 53 -3.31 -17.02 15.90
C ASN A 53 -3.28 -17.05 14.37
N PRO A 54 -2.61 -18.04 13.76
CA PRO A 54 -2.53 -18.11 12.30
C PRO A 54 -3.90 -18.37 11.68
N PHE A 55 -4.84 -19.06 12.33
CA PHE A 55 -6.12 -19.48 11.75
C PHE A 55 -7.21 -18.39 11.76
N ILE A 56 -7.01 -17.29 12.48
CA ILE A 56 -7.94 -16.16 12.52
C ILE A 56 -7.39 -15.04 11.63
N GLY A 57 -7.83 -15.05 10.37
CA GLY A 57 -7.47 -14.03 9.40
C GLY A 57 -8.64 -13.59 8.53
N GLY A 58 -8.45 -12.53 7.76
CA GLY A 58 -9.41 -11.93 6.85
C GLY A 58 -8.91 -10.54 6.42
N PHE A 59 -9.81 -9.69 5.95
CA PHE A 59 -9.48 -8.30 5.62
C PHE A 59 -8.98 -7.53 6.85
N VAL A 60 -7.88 -6.78 6.68
CA VAL A 60 -7.23 -5.97 7.70
C VAL A 60 -6.69 -4.66 7.11
N LYS A 61 -6.69 -3.60 7.92
CA LYS A 61 -5.83 -2.43 7.73
C LYS A 61 -4.56 -2.66 8.55
N GLU A 62 -3.42 -2.79 7.89
CA GLU A 62 -2.18 -3.22 8.52
C GLU A 62 -1.53 -2.11 9.36
N ASP A 63 -1.18 -2.45 10.60
CA ASP A 63 -0.31 -1.60 11.40
C ASP A 63 1.16 -1.87 11.04
N ILE A 64 1.58 -1.28 9.93
CA ILE A 64 2.96 -1.36 9.44
C ILE A 64 3.95 -0.60 10.34
N ARG A 65 3.47 0.26 11.25
CA ARG A 65 4.29 1.08 12.15
C ARG A 65 4.59 0.35 13.47
N SER A 66 4.02 -0.82 13.68
CA SER A 66 4.33 -1.69 14.81
C SER A 66 5.80 -2.13 14.81
N ASP A 67 6.38 -2.28 16.00
CA ASP A 67 7.77 -2.72 16.17
C ASP A 67 8.04 -4.10 15.54
N PHE A 68 6.99 -4.91 15.38
CA PHE A 68 7.07 -6.23 14.74
C PHE A 68 7.49 -6.15 13.28
N LEU A 69 6.99 -5.17 12.52
CA LEU A 69 7.24 -5.06 11.08
C LEU A 69 8.41 -4.12 10.74
N LYS A 70 8.86 -3.28 11.68
CA LYS A 70 9.91 -2.29 11.46
C LYS A 70 11.20 -2.86 10.84
N ASN A 71 11.61 -4.04 11.32
CA ASN A 71 12.85 -4.70 10.85
C ASN A 71 12.62 -5.66 9.68
N SER A 72 11.38 -5.77 9.19
CA SER A 72 11.06 -6.67 8.08
C SER A 72 11.64 -6.13 6.78
N ALA A 73 12.22 -7.02 5.98
CA ALA A 73 12.59 -6.69 4.61
C ALA A 73 11.32 -6.34 3.82
N CYS A 74 11.39 -5.27 3.05
CA CYS A 74 10.29 -4.81 2.22
C CYS A 74 10.75 -4.29 0.86
N ALA A 75 9.83 -4.27 -0.09
CA ALA A 75 9.93 -3.49 -1.30
C ALA A 75 8.60 -2.76 -1.54
N VAL A 76 8.67 -1.49 -1.93
CA VAL A 76 7.52 -0.67 -2.27
C VAL A 76 7.57 -0.39 -3.75
N TYR A 77 6.50 -0.75 -4.45
CA TYR A 77 6.30 -0.43 -5.86
C TYR A 77 5.14 0.54 -6.00
N SER A 78 5.10 1.28 -7.09
CA SER A 78 3.96 2.12 -7.44
C SER A 78 3.56 1.95 -8.90
N TYR A 79 2.28 2.20 -9.16
CA TYR A 79 1.71 2.14 -10.50
C TYR A 79 0.80 3.36 -10.72
N GLY A 80 0.91 3.99 -11.87
CA GLY A 80 0.08 5.14 -12.24
C GLY A 80 -1.31 4.70 -12.69
N LEU A 81 -2.35 5.30 -12.14
CA LEU A 81 -3.74 4.96 -12.45
C LEU A 81 -4.51 6.16 -12.96
N SER A 82 -5.54 5.86 -13.76
CA SER A 82 -6.60 6.83 -14.02
C SER A 82 -7.40 7.09 -12.74
N GLU A 83 -8.06 8.25 -12.67
CA GLU A 83 -8.99 8.56 -11.58
C GLU A 83 -10.14 7.55 -11.52
N THR A 84 -10.64 7.13 -12.69
CA THR A 84 -11.70 6.12 -12.80
C THR A 84 -11.27 4.77 -12.23
N ASP A 85 -10.05 4.30 -12.54
CA ASP A 85 -9.58 3.01 -12.01
C ASP A 85 -9.27 3.10 -10.53
N THR A 86 -8.74 4.24 -10.07
CA THR A 86 -8.53 4.49 -8.63
C THR A 86 -9.83 4.36 -7.85
N ASN A 87 -10.93 4.93 -8.37
CA ASN A 87 -12.23 4.87 -7.72
C ASN A 87 -12.80 3.44 -7.72
N LYS A 88 -12.72 2.71 -8.84
CA LYS A 88 -13.13 1.29 -8.88
C LYS A 88 -12.43 0.44 -7.83
N ILE A 89 -11.12 0.61 -7.66
CA ILE A 89 -10.35 -0.16 -6.68
C ILE A 89 -10.81 0.20 -5.25
N LYS A 90 -11.02 1.48 -4.96
CA LYS A 90 -11.52 1.94 -3.66
C LYS A 90 -12.90 1.38 -3.34
N GLU A 91 -13.83 1.46 -4.29
CA GLU A 91 -15.18 0.89 -4.14
C GLU A 91 -15.12 -0.61 -3.83
N LYS A 92 -14.31 -1.39 -4.56
CA LYS A 92 -14.12 -2.82 -4.27
C LYS A 92 -13.54 -3.07 -2.88
N ILE A 93 -12.57 -2.28 -2.45
CA ILE A 93 -12.00 -2.39 -1.10
C ILE A 93 -13.06 -2.08 -0.04
N GLU A 94 -13.88 -1.05 -0.25
CA GLU A 94 -14.97 -0.67 0.65
C GLU A 94 -16.04 -1.76 0.74
N GLU A 95 -16.45 -2.36 -0.37
CA GLU A 95 -17.39 -3.49 -0.38
C GLU A 95 -16.88 -4.70 0.40
N ILE A 96 -15.58 -4.98 0.30
CA ILE A 96 -14.92 -6.04 1.06
C ILE A 96 -14.83 -5.67 2.55
N GLU A 97 -14.50 -4.42 2.85
CA GLU A 97 -14.42 -3.90 4.22
C GLU A 97 -15.77 -3.96 4.93
N LEU A 98 -16.86 -3.59 4.26
CA LEU A 98 -18.23 -3.66 4.79
C LEU A 98 -18.63 -5.09 5.17
N ARG A 99 -18.13 -6.08 4.44
CA ARG A 99 -18.38 -7.52 4.67
C ARG A 99 -17.25 -8.22 5.44
N LYS A 100 -16.31 -7.48 6.04
CA LYS A 100 -15.09 -8.04 6.68
C LYS A 100 -15.34 -9.08 7.79
N SER A 101 -16.54 -9.12 8.38
CA SER A 101 -16.95 -10.14 9.34
C SER A 101 -17.15 -11.52 8.70
N ASN A 102 -17.58 -11.54 7.44
CA ASN A 102 -17.84 -12.75 6.68
C ASN A 102 -16.53 -13.29 6.09
N TYR A 103 -15.63 -12.37 5.71
CA TYR A 103 -14.34 -12.70 5.13
C TYR A 103 -13.39 -13.41 6.11
N LYS A 104 -12.91 -14.57 5.67
CA LYS A 104 -11.89 -15.39 6.33
C LYS A 104 -10.61 -15.44 5.49
N TYR A 105 -9.53 -15.92 6.09
CA TYR A 105 -8.29 -16.16 5.36
C TYR A 105 -8.32 -17.53 4.69
N ASN A 106 -7.94 -17.59 3.40
CA ASN A 106 -8.01 -18.81 2.59
C ASN A 106 -6.76 -19.71 2.70
N PHE A 107 -6.59 -20.38 3.85
CA PHE A 107 -5.47 -21.33 4.04
C PHE A 107 -5.49 -22.50 3.07
N LEU A 108 -6.68 -23.02 2.76
CA LEU A 108 -6.83 -24.13 1.81
C LEU A 108 -6.47 -23.69 0.39
N GLY A 109 -6.84 -22.46 0.01
CA GLY A 109 -6.44 -21.87 -1.26
C GLY A 109 -4.93 -21.83 -1.46
N LEU A 110 -4.15 -21.57 -0.41
CA LEU A 110 -2.68 -21.64 -0.48
C LEU A 110 -2.17 -23.04 -0.82
N ILE A 111 -2.81 -24.10 -0.28
CA ILE A 111 -2.50 -25.48 -0.66
C ILE A 111 -2.92 -25.75 -2.10
N GLY A 112 -4.07 -25.22 -2.53
CA GLY A 112 -4.53 -25.25 -3.92
C GLY A 112 -3.50 -24.64 -4.89
N VAL A 113 -2.93 -23.48 -4.56
CA VAL A 113 -1.84 -22.86 -5.34
C VAL A 113 -0.64 -23.80 -5.47
N LEU A 114 -0.23 -24.46 -4.38
CA LEU A 114 0.90 -25.38 -4.38
C LEU A 114 0.66 -26.65 -5.19
N LEU A 115 -0.57 -27.18 -5.15
CA LEU A 115 -0.96 -28.38 -5.87
C LEU A 115 -1.51 -28.09 -7.28
N GLN A 116 -1.55 -26.81 -7.69
CA GLN A 116 -2.22 -26.35 -8.92
C GLN A 116 -3.68 -26.81 -9.02
N VAL A 117 -4.38 -26.88 -7.88
CA VAL A 117 -5.80 -27.23 -7.80
C VAL A 117 -6.58 -25.97 -7.47
N GLU A 118 -7.62 -25.71 -8.27
CA GLU A 118 -8.49 -24.56 -8.07
C GLU A 118 -9.38 -24.80 -6.84
N ILE A 119 -9.13 -24.04 -5.77
CA ILE A 119 -9.92 -24.08 -4.55
C ILE A 119 -10.56 -22.71 -4.38
N ASN A 120 -11.76 -22.57 -4.95
CA ASN A 120 -12.57 -21.38 -4.79
C ASN A 120 -13.41 -21.50 -3.53
N ARG A 121 -13.25 -20.52 -2.64
CA ARG A 121 -14.03 -20.41 -1.41
C ARG A 121 -14.67 -19.04 -1.37
N GLU A 122 -15.99 -19.02 -1.26
CA GLU A 122 -16.74 -17.80 -1.02
C GLU A 122 -16.27 -17.15 0.29
N ASP A 123 -16.13 -15.83 0.26
CA ASP A 123 -15.67 -15.01 1.38
C ASP A 123 -14.35 -15.49 2.02
N ALA A 124 -13.44 -16.10 1.26
CA ALA A 124 -12.11 -16.42 1.75
C ALA A 124 -11.02 -16.07 0.73
N LEU A 125 -10.12 -15.16 1.12
CA LEU A 125 -9.00 -14.72 0.29
C LEU A 125 -7.67 -14.80 1.06
N PHE A 126 -6.56 -14.99 0.35
CA PHE A 126 -5.21 -14.71 0.85
C PHE A 126 -4.70 -13.38 0.27
N CYS A 127 -3.54 -12.89 0.72
CA CYS A 127 -3.06 -11.54 0.42
C CYS A 127 -2.99 -11.21 -1.08
N SER A 128 -2.32 -12.04 -1.89
CA SER A 128 -2.22 -11.79 -3.33
C SER A 128 -3.54 -12.05 -4.08
N GLN A 129 -4.38 -12.98 -3.61
CA GLN A 129 -5.71 -13.17 -4.16
C GLN A 129 -6.57 -11.92 -3.94
N PHE A 130 -6.52 -11.32 -2.75
CA PHE A 130 -7.20 -10.05 -2.47
C PHE A 130 -6.75 -8.95 -3.41
N VAL A 131 -5.43 -8.75 -3.55
CA VAL A 131 -4.88 -7.74 -4.47
C VAL A 131 -5.35 -8.00 -5.91
N ALA A 132 -5.29 -9.25 -6.37
CA ALA A 132 -5.76 -9.61 -7.70
C ALA A 132 -7.28 -9.36 -7.87
N THR A 133 -8.10 -9.65 -6.85
CA THR A 133 -9.56 -9.43 -6.87
C THR A 133 -9.92 -7.95 -6.94
N VAL A 134 -9.26 -7.08 -6.17
CA VAL A 134 -9.57 -5.64 -6.20
C VAL A 134 -9.08 -4.94 -7.47
N LEU A 135 -8.08 -5.52 -8.14
CA LEU A 135 -7.56 -5.02 -9.42
C LEU A 135 -8.24 -5.62 -10.65
N GLN A 136 -9.10 -6.62 -10.49
CA GLN A 136 -9.63 -7.42 -11.61
C GLN A 136 -10.34 -6.61 -12.70
N ASP A 137 -10.92 -5.45 -12.38
CA ASP A 137 -11.67 -4.63 -13.34
C ASP A 137 -10.87 -3.41 -13.84
N VAL A 138 -9.56 -3.44 -13.61
CA VAL A 138 -8.59 -2.44 -14.04
C VAL A 138 -7.79 -3.04 -15.18
N GLU A 139 -8.18 -2.73 -16.42
CA GLU A 139 -7.60 -3.33 -17.64
C GLU A 139 -6.07 -3.12 -17.73
N SER A 140 -5.57 -2.01 -17.20
CA SER A 140 -4.13 -1.70 -17.17
C SER A 140 -3.32 -2.54 -16.18
N LEU A 141 -3.99 -3.26 -15.27
CA LEU A 141 -3.42 -4.14 -14.24
C LEU A 141 -4.01 -5.56 -14.31
N GLU A 142 -4.24 -6.07 -15.53
CA GLU A 142 -4.77 -7.41 -15.73
C GLU A 142 -3.69 -8.50 -15.52
N PHE A 143 -4.04 -9.54 -14.76
CA PHE A 143 -3.17 -10.69 -14.54
C PHE A 143 -3.58 -11.87 -15.42
N LYS A 144 -2.60 -12.52 -16.06
CA LYS A 144 -2.82 -13.70 -16.92
C LYS A 144 -3.38 -14.93 -16.20
N LYS A 145 -3.26 -14.97 -14.87
CA LYS A 145 -3.67 -16.09 -14.03
C LYS A 145 -5.00 -15.76 -13.34
N PRO A 146 -5.86 -16.75 -13.09
CA PRO A 146 -6.99 -16.59 -12.19
C PRO A 146 -6.54 -16.05 -10.83
N THR A 147 -7.36 -15.21 -10.19
CA THR A 147 -7.02 -14.55 -8.92
C THR A 147 -6.61 -15.56 -7.83
N CYS A 148 -7.23 -16.74 -7.80
CA CYS A 148 -6.92 -17.83 -6.88
C CYS A 148 -5.54 -18.48 -7.09
N PHE A 149 -4.88 -18.22 -8.21
CA PHE A 149 -3.51 -18.66 -8.52
C PHE A 149 -2.51 -17.51 -8.61
N THR A 150 -2.95 -16.25 -8.48
CA THR A 150 -2.06 -15.10 -8.52
C THR A 150 -1.19 -15.04 -7.27
N THR A 151 0.13 -15.06 -7.46
CA THR A 151 1.13 -14.96 -6.39
C THR A 151 1.61 -13.52 -6.21
N PRO A 152 2.24 -13.18 -5.07
CA PRO A 152 2.89 -11.87 -4.90
C PRO A 152 3.96 -11.60 -5.96
N ALA A 153 4.66 -12.63 -6.45
CA ALA A 153 5.66 -12.48 -7.50
C ALA A 153 5.02 -12.14 -8.85
N ASP A 154 3.86 -12.71 -9.17
CA ASP A 154 3.11 -12.36 -10.39
C ASP A 154 2.72 -10.88 -10.39
N ILE A 155 2.29 -10.36 -9.24
CA ILE A 155 1.94 -8.94 -9.07
C ILE A 155 3.19 -8.07 -9.21
N ARG A 156 4.28 -8.43 -8.52
CA ARG A 156 5.54 -7.65 -8.52
C ARG A 156 6.19 -7.54 -9.90
N ASN A 157 6.03 -8.58 -10.72
CA ASN A 157 6.61 -8.65 -12.06
C ASN A 157 5.69 -8.08 -13.15
N HIS A 158 4.53 -7.51 -12.78
CA HIS A 158 3.64 -6.90 -13.75
C HIS A 158 4.30 -5.68 -14.40
N GLU A 159 4.08 -5.51 -15.70
CA GLU A 159 4.67 -4.42 -16.49
C GLU A 159 4.16 -3.05 -16.00
N GLY A 160 5.03 -2.05 -15.97
CA GLY A 160 4.70 -0.70 -15.53
C GLY A 160 4.69 -0.48 -14.01
N LEU A 161 4.92 -1.51 -13.18
CA LEU A 161 5.24 -1.28 -11.77
C LEU A 161 6.64 -0.68 -11.64
N GLU A 162 6.72 0.45 -10.93
CA GLU A 162 7.97 1.15 -10.66
C GLU A 162 8.43 0.86 -9.24
N LEU A 163 9.68 0.41 -9.06
CA LEU A 163 10.27 0.24 -7.73
C LEU A 163 10.55 1.62 -7.10
N VAL A 164 9.87 1.91 -5.99
CA VAL A 164 10.04 3.14 -5.22
C VAL A 164 11.13 2.96 -4.15
N TYR A 165 11.15 1.80 -3.50
CA TYR A 165 12.08 1.54 -2.41
C TYR A 165 12.30 0.04 -2.18
N GLN A 166 13.51 -0.33 -1.76
CA GLN A 166 13.83 -1.68 -1.28
C GLN A 166 14.77 -1.59 -0.07
N GLY A 167 14.46 -2.31 1.00
CA GLY A 167 15.24 -2.26 2.24
C GLY A 167 14.44 -2.75 3.44
N THR A 168 14.61 -2.11 4.60
CA THR A 168 13.75 -2.36 5.77
C THR A 168 12.55 -1.42 5.77
N LEU A 169 11.42 -1.89 6.30
CA LEU A 169 10.19 -1.09 6.38
C LEU A 169 10.34 0.13 7.29
N GLY A 170 11.08 0.00 8.40
CA GLY A 170 11.35 1.10 9.32
C GLY A 170 12.08 2.26 8.66
N ASN A 171 13.11 1.98 7.85
CA ASN A 171 13.86 3.00 7.14
C ASN A 171 13.00 3.70 6.07
N TYR A 172 12.12 2.95 5.40
CA TYR A 172 11.15 3.55 4.47
C TYR A 172 10.27 4.57 5.21
N GLN A 173 9.68 4.16 6.33
CA GLN A 173 8.79 5.03 7.12
C GLN A 173 9.50 6.28 7.63
N GLU A 174 10.75 6.17 8.06
CA GLU A 174 11.58 7.31 8.46
C GLU A 174 11.80 8.27 7.29
N SER A 175 12.20 7.75 6.13
CA SER A 175 12.38 8.57 4.92
C SER A 175 11.11 9.34 4.53
N GLN A 176 9.93 8.70 4.63
CA GLN A 176 8.66 9.35 4.32
C GLN A 176 8.32 10.45 5.34
N ARG A 177 8.61 10.23 6.63
CA ARG A 177 8.42 11.27 7.67
C ARG A 177 9.32 12.49 7.43
N ASP A 178 10.57 12.26 7.04
CA ASP A 178 11.51 13.34 6.74
C ASP A 178 11.06 14.15 5.53
N LEU A 179 10.63 13.48 4.46
CA LEU A 179 10.08 14.13 3.25
C LEU A 179 8.82 14.97 3.57
N ILE A 180 7.91 14.45 4.40
CA ILE A 180 6.71 15.20 4.82
C ILE A 180 7.10 16.42 5.67
N THR A 181 8.05 16.25 6.59
CA THR A 181 8.53 17.33 7.47
C THR A 181 9.20 18.44 6.64
N GLN A 182 10.08 18.07 5.71
CA GLN A 182 10.72 19.01 4.79
C GLN A 182 9.69 19.76 3.93
N ARG A 183 8.70 19.06 3.36
CA ARG A 183 7.61 19.70 2.59
C ARG A 183 6.80 20.69 3.43
N ARG A 184 6.54 20.38 4.70
CA ARG A 184 5.85 21.30 5.63
C ARG A 184 6.70 22.53 5.93
N LEU A 185 8.00 22.37 6.17
CA LEU A 185 8.93 23.48 6.40
C LEU A 185 9.00 24.42 5.18
N VAL A 186 9.18 23.88 3.97
CA VAL A 186 9.21 24.67 2.73
C VAL A 186 7.89 25.43 2.50
N LYS A 187 6.74 24.80 2.75
CA LYS A 187 5.44 25.49 2.66
C LYS A 187 5.28 26.58 3.73
N GLY A 188 5.75 26.33 4.96
CA GLY A 188 5.75 27.32 6.05
C GLY A 188 6.63 28.53 5.76
N GLU A 189 7.83 28.32 5.22
CA GLU A 189 8.74 29.40 4.80
C GLU A 189 8.19 30.20 3.59
N ALA A 190 7.58 29.51 2.62
CA ALA A 190 6.91 30.16 1.48
C ALA A 190 5.69 31.01 1.93
N GLN A 191 5.07 30.66 3.05
CA GLN A 191 3.94 31.40 3.62
C GLN A 191 4.41 32.61 4.44
N LEU A 192 5.53 32.50 5.16
CA LEU A 192 6.17 33.62 5.89
C LEU A 192 6.76 34.68 4.95
N THR A 193 7.37 34.27 3.84
CA THR A 193 7.94 35.21 2.85
C THR A 193 6.85 36.04 2.15
N LYS A 194 5.67 35.49 1.82
CA LYS A 194 4.58 36.28 1.22
C LYS A 194 3.95 37.31 2.17
N GLN A 195 3.92 37.06 3.48
CA GLN A 195 3.39 38.04 4.45
C GLN A 195 4.40 39.14 4.81
N SER A 196 5.70 38.83 4.85
CA SER A 196 6.73 39.83 5.19
C SER A 196 6.98 40.87 4.09
N PHE A 197 6.78 40.56 2.81
CA PHE A 197 6.94 41.56 1.73
C PHE A 197 5.81 42.60 1.68
N ILE A 198 4.59 42.28 2.14
CA ILE A 198 3.47 43.23 2.16
C ILE A 198 3.65 44.27 3.29
N PHE A 199 4.37 43.93 4.36
CA PHE A 199 4.60 44.84 5.49
C PHE A 199 5.77 45.83 5.29
N LEU A 200 6.65 45.60 4.33
CA LEU A 200 7.83 46.46 4.08
C LEU A 200 7.62 47.59 3.08
N LEU A 201 6.48 47.67 2.41
CA LEU A 201 6.17 48.77 1.46
C LEU A 201 5.36 49.94 2.05
N SER A 202 4.94 49.90 3.32
CA SER A 202 4.02 50.92 3.87
C SER A 202 4.69 52.07 4.66
N LYS A 203 5.99 52.03 4.99
CA LYS A 203 6.60 53.05 5.88
C LYS A 203 7.46 54.14 5.23
N LYS A 204 7.73 54.11 3.91
CA LYS A 204 8.56 55.14 3.24
C LYS A 204 7.84 56.08 2.25
N VAL A 205 6.52 55.95 2.03
CA VAL A 205 5.81 56.81 1.06
C VAL A 205 4.89 57.87 1.72
N LYS A 206 4.69 57.86 3.04
CA LYS A 206 3.90 58.91 3.74
C LYS A 206 4.74 60.07 4.29
N ARG A 207 5.67 60.62 3.50
CA ARG A 207 6.43 61.83 3.89
C ARG A 207 6.76 62.80 2.75
N LEU A 208 5.93 62.85 1.73
CA LEU A 208 5.87 63.98 0.80
C LEU A 208 4.40 64.32 0.55
N VAL A 209 4.10 65.62 0.47
CA VAL A 209 2.77 66.25 0.41
C VAL A 209 2.11 66.24 1.81
N ILE A 210 2.09 67.32 2.59
CA ILE A 210 1.51 68.64 2.31
C ILE A 210 2.35 69.73 3.01
N LYS A 211 2.73 70.78 2.28
CA LYS A 211 3.16 72.09 2.79
C LYS A 211 2.26 73.13 2.12
#